data_AF-A0A5C6EM21-F1
#
_entry.id   AF-A0A5C6EM21-F1
#
_cell.length_a   1.000
_cell.length_b   1.000
_cell.length_c   1.000
_cell.angle_alpha   90.00
_cell.angle_beta   90.00
_cell.angle_gamma   90.00
#
_symmetry.space_group_name_H-M   'P 1'
#
loop_
_entity.id
_entity.type
_entity.pdbx_description
1 polymer ?
#
loop_
_entity_poly.entity_id
_entity_poly.type
_entity_poly.pdbx_seq_one_letter_code
_entity_poly.pdbx_strand_id
1 'polypeptide(L)'
;MNEPLPEILQAEWSSDQVMQLFADLSAGAVVQHVQLKSSRSDGTVTLQNAVSAFAAREAQAIQIRYDFEGESWCDTIMPGDPTTKIIRNRIPDEDTFPG
;
A
#
# COMPACT_ATOMS: atom_id res chain seq x y z
N MET A 1 -14.69 -18.10 17.07
CA MET A 1 -13.24 -18.05 16.82
C MET A 1 -12.85 -16.58 16.87
N ASN A 2 -11.75 -16.19 17.53
CA ASN A 2 -11.28 -14.80 17.43
C ASN A 2 -10.84 -14.61 15.97
N GLU A 3 -11.73 -14.09 15.13
CA GLU A 3 -11.35 -13.49 13.87
C GLU A 3 -10.16 -12.59 14.17
N PRO A 4 -8.98 -12.76 13.53
CA PRO A 4 -7.92 -11.79 13.68
C PRO A 4 -8.52 -10.47 13.19
N LEU A 5 -8.83 -9.58 14.14
CA LEU A 5 -9.33 -8.24 13.84
C LEU A 5 -8.37 -7.66 12.79
N PRO A 6 -8.89 -7.05 11.71
CA PRO A 6 -8.03 -6.48 10.69
C PRO A 6 -7.04 -5.55 11.37
N GLU A 7 -5.76 -5.93 11.33
CA GLU A 7 -4.69 -5.16 11.92
C GLU A 7 -4.48 -3.95 11.02
N ILE A 8 -5.07 -2.84 11.44
CA ILE A 8 -4.87 -1.53 10.81
C ILE A 8 -3.70 -0.86 11.52
N LEU A 9 -2.56 -0.85 10.84
CA LEU A 9 -1.37 -0.13 11.29
C LEU A 9 -1.34 1.23 10.60
N GLN A 10 -1.56 2.29 11.39
CA GLN A 10 -1.39 3.67 10.91
C GLN A 10 -0.06 4.22 11.42
N ALA A 11 0.76 4.72 10.50
CA ALA A 11 2.04 5.35 10.81
C ALA A 11 2.26 6.62 9.98
N GLU A 12 3.02 7.55 10.52
CA GLU A 12 3.48 8.74 9.80
C GLU A 12 4.94 8.53 9.42
N TRP A 13 5.19 8.43 8.12
CA TRP A 13 6.50 8.11 7.56
C TRP A 13 7.07 9.30 6.80
N SER A 14 8.39 9.40 6.85
CA SER A 14 9.14 10.31 5.99
C SER A 14 9.14 9.79 4.55
N SER A 15 9.31 10.68 3.58
CA SER A 15 9.38 10.29 2.16
C SER A 15 10.39 9.18 1.91
N ASP A 16 11.56 9.21 2.57
CA ASP A 16 12.58 8.16 2.46
C ASP A 16 12.10 6.78 2.93
N GLN A 17 11.33 6.72 4.03
CA GLN A 17 10.78 5.45 4.53
C GLN A 17 9.76 4.87 3.54
N VAL A 18 8.96 5.72 2.91
CA VAL A 18 8.02 5.29 1.87
C VAL A 18 8.76 4.79 0.63
N MET A 19 9.85 5.45 0.25
CA MET A 19 10.70 4.98 -0.85
C MET A 19 11.36 3.63 -0.54
N GLN A 20 11.79 3.39 0.70
CA GLN A 20 12.27 2.08 1.15
C GLN A 20 11.19 1.01 1.04
N LEU A 21 9.96 1.31 1.47
CA LEU A 21 8.83 0.38 1.34
C LEU A 21 8.59 -0.04 -0.10
N PHE A 22 8.58 0.91 -1.04
CA PHE A 22 8.44 0.57 -2.45
C PHE A 22 9.56 -0.35 -2.95
N ALA A 23 10.79 -0.17 -2.47
CA ALA A 23 11.91 -1.04 -2.80
C ALA A 23 11.73 -2.45 -2.21
N ASP A 24 11.33 -2.56 -0.95
CA ASP A 24 11.04 -3.84 -0.29
C ASP A 24 9.91 -4.59 -1.00
N LEU A 25 8.83 -3.88 -1.35
CA LEU A 25 7.72 -4.44 -2.10
C LEU A 25 8.16 -4.93 -3.48
N SER A 26 9.03 -4.19 -4.16
CA SER A 26 9.56 -4.60 -5.46
C SER A 26 10.53 -5.78 -5.37
N ALA A 27 11.21 -5.98 -4.25
CA ALA A 27 12.26 -6.98 -4.08
C ALA A 27 11.74 -8.30 -3.49
N GLY A 28 10.73 -8.23 -2.61
CA GLY A 28 10.29 -9.38 -1.81
C GLY A 28 8.78 -9.60 -1.74
N ALA A 29 7.95 -8.68 -2.24
CA ALA A 29 6.50 -8.85 -2.23
C ALA A 29 5.94 -9.11 -3.64
N VAL A 30 4.84 -9.86 -3.70
CA VAL A 30 4.10 -10.06 -4.94
C VAL A 30 3.04 -8.97 -5.02
N VAL A 31 3.34 -7.90 -5.75
CA VAL A 31 2.39 -6.79 -5.95
C VAL A 31 1.28 -7.23 -6.89
N GLN A 32 0.07 -7.35 -6.36
CA GLN A 32 -1.13 -7.77 -7.09
C GLN A 32 -1.81 -6.59 -7.78
N HIS A 33 -1.90 -5.44 -7.09
CA HIS A 33 -2.60 -4.28 -7.59
C HIS A 33 -2.00 -2.99 -7.06
N VAL A 34 -1.84 -1.98 -7.92
CA VAL A 34 -1.45 -0.64 -7.49
C VAL A 34 -2.42 0.35 -8.10
N GLN A 35 -3.10 1.11 -7.25
CA GLN A 35 -4.00 2.16 -7.65
C GLN A 35 -3.43 3.50 -7.21
N LEU A 36 -3.23 4.39 -8.19
CA LEU A 36 -2.76 5.75 -7.95
C LEU A 36 -3.93 6.71 -8.13
N LYS A 37 -4.14 7.55 -7.12
CA LYS A 37 -5.02 8.71 -7.19
C LYS A 37 -4.15 9.96 -7.22
N SER A 38 -4.27 10.73 -8.29
CA SER A 38 -3.63 12.03 -8.48
C SER A 38 -4.69 13.07 -8.81
N SER A 39 -4.30 14.35 -8.84
CA SER A 39 -5.21 15.43 -9.24
C SER A 39 -5.70 15.33 -10.69
N ARG A 40 -4.97 14.61 -11.55
CA ARG A 40 -5.27 14.47 -13.00
C ARG A 40 -5.84 13.11 -13.38
N SER A 41 -5.43 12.06 -12.69
CA SER A 41 -5.80 10.69 -13.01
C SER A 41 -6.02 9.87 -11.76
N ASP A 42 -7.10 9.10 -11.75
CA ASP A 42 -7.31 7.96 -10.90
C ASP A 42 -7.28 6.69 -11.76
N GLY A 43 -6.41 5.74 -11.41
CA GLY A 43 -6.30 4.52 -12.18
C GLY A 43 -5.29 3.53 -11.63
N THR A 44 -5.40 2.30 -12.15
CA THR A 44 -4.41 1.25 -11.87
C THR A 44 -3.13 1.57 -12.62
N VAL A 45 -2.02 1.60 -11.90
CA VAL A 45 -0.68 1.86 -12.43
C VAL A 45 0.27 0.74 -12.01
N THR A 46 1.51 0.80 -12.46
CA THR A 46 2.56 -0.08 -11.93
C THR A 46 3.16 0.51 -10.66
N LEU A 47 3.79 -0.33 -9.83
CA LEU A 47 4.54 0.13 -8.65
C LEU A 47 5.55 1.23 -9.00
N GLN A 48 6.28 1.05 -10.10
CA GLN A 48 7.27 2.02 -10.59
C GLN A 48 6.63 3.38 -10.93
N ASN A 49 5.47 3.40 -11.58
CA ASN A 49 4.75 4.64 -11.88
C ASN A 49 4.24 5.32 -10.60
N ALA A 50 3.77 4.54 -9.62
CA ALA A 50 3.36 5.06 -8.33
C ALA A 50 4.54 5.70 -7.57
N VAL A 51 5.73 5.08 -7.60
CA VAL A 51 6.97 5.64 -7.05
C VAL A 51 7.32 6.97 -7.71
N SER A 52 7.28 7.04 -9.05
CA SER A 52 7.54 8.29 -9.77
C SER A 52 6.54 9.39 -9.42
N ALA A 53 5.25 9.07 -9.33
CA ALA A 53 4.21 10.04 -8.97
C ALA A 53 4.34 10.51 -7.50
N PHE A 54 4.73 9.63 -6.59
CA PHE A 54 5.03 9.97 -5.20
C PHE A 54 6.23 10.91 -5.11
N ALA A 55 7.34 10.58 -5.77
CA ALA A 55 8.55 11.40 -5.81
C ALA A 55 8.30 12.78 -6.44
N ALA A 56 7.45 12.84 -7.47
CA ALA A 56 7.03 14.09 -8.11
C ALA A 56 6.02 14.90 -7.27
N ARG A 57 5.53 14.37 -6.13
CA ARG A 57 4.47 14.95 -5.30
C ARG A 57 3.16 15.19 -6.05
N GLU A 58 2.90 14.38 -7.07
CA GLU A 58 1.66 14.44 -7.86
C GLU A 58 0.62 13.43 -7.36
N ALA A 59 1.07 12.41 -6.64
CA ALA A 59 0.19 11.46 -5.96
C ALA A 59 -0.56 12.16 -4.81
N GLN A 60 -1.87 11.95 -4.73
CA GLN A 60 -2.70 12.29 -3.57
C GLN A 60 -2.92 11.08 -2.65
N ALA A 61 -3.07 9.90 -3.25
CA ALA A 61 -3.14 8.64 -2.53
C ALA A 61 -2.64 7.51 -3.44
N ILE A 62 -1.97 6.52 -2.84
CA ILE A 62 -1.50 5.32 -3.53
C ILE A 62 -1.99 4.14 -2.70
N GLN A 63 -2.76 3.25 -3.30
CA GLN A 63 -3.17 2.01 -2.69
C GLN A 63 -2.41 0.86 -3.35
N ILE A 64 -1.80 0.01 -2.55
CA ILE A 64 -0.97 -1.11 -2.99
C ILE A 64 -1.51 -2.37 -2.33
N ARG A 65 -1.95 -3.32 -3.14
CA ARG A 65 -2.31 -4.66 -2.72
C ARG A 65 -1.19 -5.61 -3.10
N TYR A 66 -0.69 -6.36 -2.13
CA TYR A 66 0.42 -7.27 -2.34
C TYR A 66 0.35 -8.45 -1.38
N ASP A 67 1.00 -9.54 -1.76
CA ASP A 67 1.20 -10.70 -0.89
C ASP A 67 2.63 -10.70 -0.38
N PHE A 68 2.77 -10.86 0.94
CA PHE A 68 4.05 -10.93 1.62
C PHE A 68 4.00 -12.07 2.65
N GLU A 69 4.96 -12.99 2.56
CA GLU A 69 5.05 -14.18 3.44
C GLU A 69 3.77 -15.04 3.49
N GLY A 70 2.98 -15.06 2.40
CA GLY A 70 1.72 -15.81 2.33
C GLY A 70 0.52 -15.07 2.94
N GLU A 71 0.68 -13.79 3.27
CA GLU A 71 -0.39 -12.93 3.76
C GLU A 71 -0.69 -11.82 2.75
N SER A 72 -1.97 -11.56 2.49
CA SER A 72 -2.39 -10.42 1.67
C SER A 72 -2.45 -9.14 2.50
N TRP A 73 -1.82 -8.09 1.99
CA TRP A 73 -1.79 -6.76 2.60
C TRP A 73 -2.33 -5.72 1.63
N CYS A 74 -2.90 -4.66 2.19
CA CYS A 74 -3.36 -3.47 1.49
C CYS A 74 -2.79 -2.23 2.17
N ASP A 75 -1.78 -1.63 1.55
CA ASP A 75 -1.15 -0.40 2.02
C ASP A 75 -1.77 0.80 1.31
N THR A 76 -2.29 1.75 2.07
CA THR A 76 -2.75 3.06 1.56
C THR A 76 -1.78 4.14 2.02
N ILE A 77 -1.09 4.73 1.06
CA ILE A 77 -0.09 5.79 1.21
C ILE A 77 -0.76 7.10 0.84
N MET A 78 -0.89 8.00 1.80
CA MET A 78 -1.43 9.34 1.61
C MET A 78 -0.29 10.35 1.82
N PRO A 79 0.40 10.75 0.74
CA PRO A 79 1.38 11.84 0.81
C PRO A 79 0.75 13.09 1.43
N GLY A 80 1.41 13.62 2.46
CA GLY A 80 1.06 14.86 3.13
C GLY A 80 2.29 15.75 3.25
N ASP A 81 2.06 17.04 3.49
CA ASP A 81 3.10 18.01 3.81
C ASP A 81 2.95 18.35 5.30
N PRO A 82 3.90 17.98 6.19
CA PRO A 82 5.27 17.50 5.90
C PRO A 82 5.48 15.96 5.90
N THR A 83 4.54 15.17 6.41
CA THR A 83 4.67 13.71 6.60
C THR A 83 3.70 12.92 5.73
N THR A 84 4.11 11.73 5.30
CA THR A 84 3.24 10.80 4.55
C THR A 84 2.54 9.86 5.52
N LYS A 85 1.21 9.78 5.43
CA LYS A 85 0.45 8.82 6.24
C LYS A 85 0.40 7.49 5.53
N ILE A 86 0.77 6.43 6.23
CA ILE A 86 0.69 5.05 5.75
C ILE A 86 -0.36 4.34 6.58
N ILE A 87 -1.31 3.70 5.91
CA ILE A 87 -2.31 2.84 6.53
C ILE A 87 -2.11 1.46 5.94
N ARG A 88 -1.56 0.54 6.71
CA ARG A 88 -1.41 -0.87 6.31
C ARG A 88 -2.57 -1.65 6.88
N ASN A 89 -3.30 -2.32 6.01
CA ASN A 89 -4.38 -3.19 6.42
C ASN A 89 -4.06 -4.61 5.98
N ARG A 90 -3.92 -5.52 6.94
CA ARG A 90 -3.87 -6.94 6.63
C ARG A 90 -5.24 -7.39 6.17
N ILE A 91 -5.30 -7.99 4.99
CA ILE A 91 -6.54 -8.59 4.48
C ILE A 91 -6.57 -10.01 5.02
N PRO A 92 -7.57 -10.37 5.85
CA PRO A 92 -7.74 -11.78 6.22
C PRO A 92 -8.01 -12.57 4.94
N ASP A 93 -7.29 -13.68 4.77
CA ASP A 93 -7.61 -14.66 3.76
C ASP A 93 -9.00 -15.23 4.12
N GLU A 94 -10.04 -14.83 3.39
CA GLU A 94 -11.38 -15.43 3.53
C GLU A 94 -11.36 -16.84 2.90
N ASP A 95 -10.54 -17.73 3.44
CA ASP A 95 -10.59 -19.16 3.11
C ASP A 95 -10.76 -19.93 4.41
N THR A 96 -12.03 -20.06 4.84
CA THR A 96 -12.61 -21.25 5.51
C THR A 96 -14.01 -20.89 6.04
N PHE A 97 -14.99 -20.75 5.16
CA PHE A 97 -16.36 -21.19 5.46
C PHE A 97 -16.56 -22.54 4.76
N PRO A 98 -16.39 -23.69 5.44
CA PRO A 98 -16.86 -24.94 4.90
C PRO A 98 -18.39 -24.95 5.05
N GLY A 99 -19.10 -24.83 3.93
CA GLY A 99 -20.51 -25.16 3.81
C GLY A 99 -20.71 -26.66 3.67
#